data_AF-N9DJS1-F1
#
_entry.id   AF-N9DJS1-F1
#
_cell.length_a   1.000
_cell.length_b   1.000
_cell.length_c   1.000
_cell.angle_alpha   90.00
_cell.angle_beta   90.00
_cell.angle_gamma   90.00
#
_symmetry.space_group_name_H-M   'P 1'
#
loop_
_entity.id
_entity.type
_entity.pdbx_description
1 polymer ?
#
loop_
_entity_poly.entity_id
_entity_poly.type
_entity_poly.pdbx_seq_one_letter_code
_entity_poly.pdbx_strand_id
1 'polypeptide(L)' 'MSLASKLIFFMNKEQQEWIERRVTFKNPLSEEMQEKVLNVCSKTPVTKTLLRSVEIKTTLA' A
#
# COMPACT_ATOMS: atom_id res chain seq x y z
N MET A 1 -11.31 14.39 4.48
CA MET A 1 -10.85 13.00 4.69
C MET A 1 -9.44 13.07 5.27
N SER A 2 -9.19 12.48 6.45
CA SER A 2 -7.81 12.30 6.92
C SER A 2 -7.36 10.90 6.54
N LEU A 3 -6.30 10.84 5.73
CA LEU A 3 -5.66 9.62 5.22
C LEU A 3 -4.26 9.55 5.82
N ALA A 4 -3.96 8.48 6.54
CA ALA A 4 -2.60 8.18 6.96
C ALA A 4 -2.10 6.96 6.19
N SER A 5 -0.90 7.05 5.62
CA SER A 5 -0.22 5.90 5.02
C SER A 5 1.11 5.67 5.73
N LYS A 6 1.28 4.45 6.26
CA LYS A 6 2.54 4.00 6.85
C LYS A 6 3.17 2.99 5.91
N LEU A 7 4.45 3.20 5.59
CA LEU A 7 5.23 2.29 4.77
C LEU A 7 6.40 1.75 5.59
N ILE A 8 6.66 0.46 5.48
CA ILE A 8 7.81 -0.21 6.09
C ILE A 8 8.49 -1.03 5.00
N PHE A 9 9.80 -0.83 4.84
CA PHE A 9 10.63 -1.60 3.94
C PHE A 9 11.26 -2.78 4.71
N PHE A 10 11.28 -3.93 4.05
CA PHE A 10 11.84 -5.16 4.59
C PHE A 10 12.80 -5.78 3.57
N MET A 11 13.80 -6.46 4.11
CA MET A 11 14.71 -7.30 3.34
C MET A 11 14.97 -8.57 4.15
N ASN A 12 14.82 -9.74 3.54
CA ASN A 12 15.15 -11.01 4.20
C ASN A 12 16.64 -11.37 4.04
N LYS A 13 17.06 -12.49 4.64
CA LYS A 13 18.44 -12.99 4.54
C LYS A 13 18.85 -13.44 3.13
N GLU A 14 17.88 -13.64 2.24
CA GLU A 14 18.05 -14.02 0.83
C GLU A 14 18.08 -12.78 -0.09
N GLN A 15 18.17 -11.58 0.48
CA GLN A 15 18.14 -10.29 -0.24
C GLN A 15 16.82 -10.01 -1.00
N GLN A 16 15.74 -10.71 -0.65
CA GLN A 16 14.42 -10.36 -1.18
C GLN A 16 13.87 -9.14 -0.45
N GLU A 17 13.49 -8.13 -1.22
CA GLU A 17 12.97 -6.86 -0.73
C GLU A 17 11.44 -6.77 -0.92
N TRP A 18 10.75 -6.20 0.07
CA TRP A 18 9.34 -5.84 -0.07
C TRP A 18 8.96 -4.64 0.79
N ILE A 19 7.85 -4.00 0.44
CA ILE A 19 7.26 -2.91 1.21
C ILE A 19 5.89 -3.33 1.71
N GLU A 20 5.64 -3.13 2.99
CA GLU A 20 4.29 -3.18 3.54
C GLU A 20 3.75 -1.76 3.69
N ARG A 21 2.60 -1.51 3.06
CA ARG A 21 1.87 -0.25 3.14
C ARG A 21 0.56 -0.48 3.87
N ARG A 22 0.38 0.20 4.99
CA ARG A 22 -0.88 0.28 5.71
C ARG A 22 -1.55 1.62 5.45
N VAL A 23 -2.82 1.59 5.06
CA VAL A 23 -3.63 2.79 4.82
C VAL A 23 -4.76 2.84 5.84
N THR A 24 -4.83 3.94 6.59
CA THR A 24 -5.83 4.14 7.64
C THR A 24 -6.68 5.35 7.34
N PHE A 25 -7.99 5.20 7.54
CA PHE A 25 -8.97 6.26 7.39
C PHE A 25 -9.53 6.65 8.74
N LYS A 26 -9.72 7.95 8.96
CA LYS A 26 -10.34 8.46 10.20
C LYS A 26 -11.75 7.90 10.44
N ASN A 27 -12.49 7.68 9.35
CA ASN A 27 -13.82 7.08 9.38
C ASN A 27 -13.79 5.78 8.58
N PRO A 28 -14.52 4.73 9.00
CA PRO A 28 -14.62 3.49 8.24
C PRO A 28 -15.24 3.78 6.86
N LEU A 29 -14.67 3.15 5.84
CA LEU A 29 -15.18 3.21 4.46
C LEU A 29 -16.12 2.03 4.22
N SER A 30 -17.12 2.22 3.35
CA SER A 30 -17.88 1.09 2.79
C SER A 30 -16.96 0.15 2.03
N GLU A 31 -17.33 -1.12 1.90
CA GLU A 31 -16.54 -2.14 1.18
C GLU A 31 -16.21 -1.70 -0.26
N GLU A 32 -17.20 -1.14 -0.97
CA GLU A 32 -16.99 -0.59 -2.32
C GLU A 32 -15.92 0.51 -2.35
N MET A 33 -15.91 1.38 -1.33
CA MET A 33 -14.91 2.44 -1.23
C MET A 33 -13.53 1.92 -0.83
N GLN A 34 -13.48 0.87 0.00
CA GLN A 34 -12.23 0.18 0.35
C GLN A 34 -11.56 -0.41 -0.89
N GLU A 35 -12.32 -1.11 -1.74
CA GLU A 35 -11.81 -1.67 -3.00
C GLU A 35 -11.30 -0.59 -3.95
N LYS A 36 -12.06 0.51 -4.10
CA LYS A 36 -11.66 1.66 -4.92
C LYS A 36 -10.33 2.25 -4.45
N VAL A 37 -10.16 2.42 -3.14
CA VAL A 37 -8.91 2.93 -2.55
C VAL A 37 -7.75 1.99 -2.85
N LEU A 38 -7.90 0.69 -2.59
CA LEU A 38 -6.85 -0.30 -2.84
C LEU A 38 -6.42 -0.31 -4.31
N ASN A 39 -7.39 -0.23 -5.23
CA ASN A 39 -7.16 -0.16 -6.67
C ASN A 39 -6.44 1.12 -7.11
N VAL A 40 -6.75 2.27 -6.50
CA VAL A 40 -6.03 3.53 -6.79
C VAL A 40 -4.60 3.45 -6.26
N CYS A 41 -4.41 2.94 -5.04
CA CYS A 41 -3.12 2.81 -4.39
C CYS A 41 -2.15 1.91 -5.17
N SER A 42 -2.63 0.90 -5.91
CA SER A 42 -1.79 0.06 -6.79
C SER A 42 -1.44 0.71 -8.13
N LYS A 43 -2.17 1.75 -8.55
CA LYS A 43 -2.04 2.38 -9.87
C LYS A 43 -1.24 3.67 -9.88
N THR A 44 -0.86 4.22 -8.72
CA THR A 44 -0.14 5.50 -8.66
C THR A 44 1.22 5.41 -9.39
N PRO A 45 1.69 6.48 -10.07
CA PRO A 45 2.96 6.45 -10.80
C PRO A 45 4.15 5.99 -9.95
N VAL A 46 4.24 6.47 -8.70
CA VAL A 46 5.29 6.08 -7.76
C VAL A 46 5.20 4.59 -7.39
N THR A 47 3.99 4.07 -7.12
CA THR A 47 3.80 2.64 -6.86
C THR A 47 4.18 1.79 -8.07
N LYS A 48 3.80 2.20 -9.29
CA LYS A 48 4.15 1.48 -10.52
C LYS A 48 5.66 1.49 -10.80
N THR A 49 6.37 2.56 -10.45
CA THR A 49 7.83 2.63 -10.57
C THR A 49 8.50 1.67 -9.60
N LEU A 50 8.06 1.64 -8.33
CA LEU A 50 8.64 0.76 -7.31
C LEU A 50 8.33 -0.73 -7.55
N LEU A 51 7.11 -1.05 -8.02
CA LEU A 51 6.70 -2.44 -8.33
C LEU A 51 7.54 -3.12 -9.44
N ARG A 52 8.32 -2.36 -10.21
CA ARG A 52 9.24 -2.95 -11.20
C ARG A 52 10.46 -3.63 -10.57
N SER A 53 10.72 -3.34 -9.29
CA SER A 53 11.92 -3.81 -8.59
C SER A 53 11.63 -4.36 -7.19
N VAL A 54 10.52 -3.97 -6.56
CA VAL A 54 10.18 -4.32 -5.17
C VAL A 54 8.68 -4.57 -5.04
N GLU A 55 8.30 -5.68 -4.42
CA GLU A 55 6.89 -6.01 -4.15
C GLU A 55 6.29 -5.02 -3.14
N ILE A 56 5.05 -4.57 -3.33
CA ILE A 56 4.34 -3.71 -2.39
C ILE A 56 3.01 -4.36 -1.96
N LYS A 57 2.93 -4.76 -0.69
CA LYS A 57 1.73 -5.33 -0.07
C LYS A 57 0.93 -4.21 0.60
N THR A 58 -0.30 -3.99 0.15
CA THR A 58 -1.15 -2.91 0.68
C THR A 58 -2.33 -3.46 1.45
N THR A 59 -2.52 -2.97 2.67
CA THR A 59 -3.65 -3.33 3.53
C THR A 59 -4.37 -2.09 4.04
N LEU A 60 -5.67 -2.23 4.27
CA LEU A 60 -6.48 -1.24 4.97
C LEU A 60 -6.51 -1.60 6.46
N ALA A 61 -6.49 -0.59 7.33
CA ALA A 61 -6.59 -0.73 8.77
C ALA A 61 -7.60 0.26 9.37
#